data_AF-A0A7C3AUY1-F1
#
_entry.id   AF-A0A7C3AUY1-F1
#
_cell.length_a   1.000
_cell.length_b   1.000
_cell.length_c   1.000
_cell.angle_alpha   90.00
_cell.angle_beta   90.00
_cell.angle_gamma   90.00
#
_symmetry.space_group_name_H-M   'P 1'
#
loop_
_entity.id
_entity.type
_entity.pdbx_description
1 polymer ?
#
loop_
_entity_poly.entity_id
_entity_poly.type
_entity_poly.pdbx_seq_one_letter_code
_entity_poly.pdbx_strand_id
1 'polypeptide(L)' 'MEYQDATTILKNLLNKYSLEAEEKEAVRTVIGVLSWGSLSKSRLKARKDRRDKSAEW' A
#
# COMPACT_ATOMS: atom_id res chain seq x y z
N MET A 1 4.69 0.78 10.82
CA MET A 1 4.81 -0.20 9.73
C MET A 1 4.41 0.49 8.45
N GLU A 2 5.25 0.46 7.42
CA GLU A 2 4.86 1.04 6.14
C GLU A 2 3.82 0.16 5.45
N TYR A 3 2.99 0.76 4.59
CA TYR A 3 1.92 0.02 3.91
C TYR A 3 2.47 -1.11 3.01
N GLN A 4 3.71 -0.98 2.54
CA GLN A 4 4.40 -2.01 1.76
C GLN A 4 4.74 -3.24 2.60
N ASP A 5 5.20 -3.05 3.84
CA ASP A 5 5.52 -4.14 4.76
C ASP A 5 4.25 -4.92 5.12
N ALA A 6 3.17 -4.20 5.47
CA ALA A 6 1.88 -4.80 5.78
C ALA A 6 1.32 -5.60 4.59
N THR A 7 1.43 -5.06 3.38
CA THR A 7 1.01 -5.75 2.15
C THR A 7 1.78 -7.05 1.93
N THR A 8 3.09 -7.06 2.21
CA THR A 8 3.95 -8.24 2.05
C THR A 8 3.56 -9.34 3.05
N ILE A 9 3.33 -8.97 4.31
CA ILE A 9 2.88 -9.90 5.35
C ILE A 9 1.53 -10.53 4.98
N LEU A 10 0.57 -9.72 4.54
CA LEU A 10 -0.77 -10.20 4.16
C LEU A 10 -0.75 -11.12 2.94
N LYS A 11 0.09 -10.83 1.93
CA LYS A 11 0.32 -11.72 0.79
C LYS A 11 0.92 -13.06 1.23
N ASN A 12 1.89 -13.04 2.13
CA ASN A 12 2.46 -14.26 2.68
C ASN A 12 1.45 -15.06 3.49
N LEU A 13 0.54 -14.39 4.20
CA LEU A 13 -0.53 -15.02 4.97
C LEU A 13 -1.50 -15.77 4.04
N LEU A 14 -1.90 -15.16 2.91
CA LEU A 14 -2.72 -15.80 1.88
C LEU A 14 -2.07 -17.05 1.27
N ASN A 15 -0.74 -17.04 1.13
CA ASN A 15 0.00 -18.15 0.52
C ASN A 15 0.29 -19.29 1.51
N LYS A 16 0.47 -18.96 2.79
CA LYS A 16 0.92 -19.91 3.81
C LYS A 16 -0.23 -20.62 4.52
N TYR A 17 -1.38 -19.98 4.64
CA TYR A 17 -2.53 -20.51 5.39
C TYR A 17 -3.72 -20.76 4.46
N SER A 18 -4.40 -21.89 4.70
CA SER A 18 -5.67 -22.17 4.04
C SER A 18 -6.78 -21.38 4.75
N LEU A 19 -6.93 -20.13 4.32
CA LEU A 19 -8.02 -19.25 4.74
C LEU A 19 -9.34 -19.65 4.07
N GLU A 20 -10.45 -19.42 4.76
CA GLU A 20 -11.79 -19.54 4.19
C GLU A 20 -12.04 -18.46 3.12
N ALA A 21 -13.09 -18.64 2.32
CA ALA A 21 -13.39 -17.73 1.22
C ALA A 21 -13.60 -16.29 1.70
N GLU A 22 -14.33 -16.10 2.81
CA GLU A 22 -14.58 -14.79 3.39
C GLU A 22 -13.30 -14.13 3.93
N GLU A 23 -12.45 -14.91 4.61
CA GLU A 23 -11.17 -14.43 5.12
C GLU A 23 -10.23 -14.01 3.98
N LYS A 24 -10.19 -14.77 2.88
CA LYS A 24 -9.40 -14.43 1.69
C LYS A 24 -9.83 -13.11 1.08
N GLU A 25 -11.14 -12.89 0.95
CA GLU A 25 -11.68 -11.65 0.41
C GLU A 25 -11.43 -10.45 1.34
N ALA A 26 -11.54 -10.63 2.64
CA ALA A 26 -11.18 -9.60 3.61
C ALA A 26 -9.71 -9.19 3.48
N VAL A 27 -8.79 -10.17 3.40
CA VAL A 27 -7.35 -9.89 3.25
C VAL A 27 -7.04 -9.22 1.91
N ARG A 28 -7.66 -9.66 0.81
CA ARG A 28 -7.50 -9.03 -0.52
C ARG A 28 -7.98 -7.59 -0.52
N THR A 29 -9.11 -7.31 0.12
CA THR A 29 -9.66 -5.96 0.25
C THR A 29 -8.69 -5.04 0.99
N VAL A 30 -8.16 -5.49 2.12
CA VAL A 30 -7.17 -4.72 2.89
C VAL A 30 -5.89 -4.48 2.08
N ILE A 31 -5.39 -5.47 1.35
CA ILE A 31 -4.24 -5.30 0.44
C ILE A 31 -4.52 -4.19 -0.59
N GLY A 32 -5.72 -4.16 -1.16
CA GLY A 32 -6.15 -3.12 -2.10
C GLY A 32 -6.13 -1.72 -1.48
N VAL A 33 -6.70 -1.56 -0.29
CA VAL A 33 -6.72 -0.28 0.45
C VAL A 33 -5.31 0.19 0.79
N LEU A 34 -4.45 -0.70 1.29
CA LEU A 34 -3.06 -0.39 1.63
C LEU A 34 -2.24 0.02 0.39
N SER A 35 -2.48 -0.66 -0.74
CA SER A 35 -1.85 -0.31 -2.01
C SER A 35 -2.25 1.10 -2.45
N TRP A 36 -3.52 1.46 -2.31
CA TRP A 36 -4.01 2.81 -2.60
C TRP A 36 -3.40 3.87 -1.69
N GLY A 37 -3.26 3.58 -0.40
CA GLY A 37 -2.56 4.44 0.57
C GLY A 37 -1.08 4.66 0.23
N SER A 38 -0.41 3.64 -0.31
CA SER A 38 0.98 3.76 -0.76
C SER A 38 1.10 4.64 -2.01
N LEU A 39 0.17 4.49 -2.95
CA LEU A 39 0.07 5.30 -4.16
C LEU A 39 -0.21 6.76 -3.85
N SER A 40 -1.11 7.04 -2.91
CA SER A 40 -1.43 8.42 -2.51
C SER A 40 -0.24 9.11 -1.84
N LYS A 41 0.47 8.41 -0.93
CA LYS A 41 1.74 8.90 -0.34
C LYS A 41 2.77 9.22 -1.42
N SER A 42 2.97 8.31 -2.38
CA SER A 42 3.92 8.50 -3.49
C SER A 42 3.58 9.72 -4.36
N ARG A 43 2.29 9.87 -4.73
CA ARG A 43 1.79 11.03 -5.47
C ARG A 43 1.98 12.36 -4.73
N LEU A 44 1.71 12.37 -3.41
CA LEU A 44 1.92 13.56 -2.58
C LEU A 44 3.40 13.94 -2.50
N LYS A 45 4.30 12.96 -2.37
CA LYS A 45 5.75 13.18 -2.38
C LYS A 45 6.19 13.78 -3.72
N ALA A 46 5.81 13.18 -4.84
CA ALA A 46 6.14 13.70 -6.17
C ALA A 46 5.62 15.12 -6.40
N ARG A 47 4.44 15.47 -5.86
CA ARG A 47 3.89 16.83 -5.92
C ARG A 47 4.68 17.82 -5.05
N LYS A 48 5.20 17.38 -3.91
CA LYS A 48 6.06 18.20 -3.05
C LYS A 48 7.41 18.45 -3.74
N ASP A 49 8.06 17.39 -4.23
CA ASP A 49 9.36 17.49 -4.91
C ASP A 49 9.30 18.42 -6.14
N ARG A 50 8.17 18.43 -6.87
CA ARG A 50 7.93 19.38 -7.96
C ARG A 50 7.83 20.84 -7.48
N ARG A 51 7.18 21.08 -6.33
CA ARG A 51 7.07 22.44 -5.77
C ARG A 51 8.41 22.95 -5.27
N ASP A 52 9.15 22.11 -4.57
CA ASP A 52 10.45 22.48 -4.00
C ASP A 52 11.45 22.82 -5.12
N LYS A 53 11.49 22.03 -6.21
CA LYS A 53 12.29 22.36 -7.41
C LYS A 53 11.89 23.66 -8.12
N SER A 54 10.61 24.02 -8.09
CA SER A 54 10.15 25.29 -8.68
C SER A 54 10.48 26.51 -7.81
N ALA A 55 10.76 26.32 -6.53
CA ALA A 55 11.09 27.40 -5.58
C ALA A 55 12.60 27.69 -5.50
N GLU A 56 13.45 26.87 -6.14
CA GLU A 56 14.92 27.06 -6.22
C GLU A 56 15.37 27.96 -7.39
N TRP A 57 14.43 28.63 -8.09
CA TRP A 57 14.70 29.66 -9.11
C TRP A 57 14.73 31.08 -8.50
#